data_AF-A0A5N8ZE38-F1
#
_entry.id   AF-A0A5N8ZE38-F1
#
_cell.length_a   1.000
_cell.length_b   1.000
_cell.length_c   1.000
_cell.angle_alpha   90.00
_cell.angle_beta   90.00
_cell.angle_gamma   90.00
#
_symmetry.space_group_name_H-M   'P 1'
#
loop_
_entity.id
_entity.type
_entity.pdbx_description
1 polymer ?
#
loop_
_entity_poly.entity_id
_entity_poly.type
_entity_poly.pdbx_seq_one_letter_code
_entity_poly.pdbx_strand_id
1 'polypeptide(L)'
;MIAKKNKILILLDGSEESEKSLDFIINSKILKFDQIVLFFILNPFNPVTKGQDKEVLYNDFVHDHGKRLATLYIEKIENFINSKDLGIEISHNIVNSKDNLQRRLSLGDIDLTTCSINVSNILDFIFNKSKVINYLMGTSTDILIFPSDCNFSLERKNNLILNFSESIRPKYFVDTHNILNIDKFSILYSKNDKNNIEKL
;
A
#
# COMPACT_ATOMS: atom_id res chain seq x y z
N MET A 1 -9.57 -28.00 -7.40
CA MET A 1 -9.77 -26.68 -6.78
C MET A 1 -8.64 -25.80 -7.30
N ILE A 2 -8.93 -24.72 -8.03
CA ILE A 2 -7.88 -23.79 -8.49
C ILE A 2 -7.41 -23.04 -7.24
N ALA A 3 -6.10 -23.02 -6.98
CA ALA A 3 -5.54 -22.24 -5.88
C ALA A 3 -5.87 -20.77 -6.13
N LYS A 4 -6.50 -20.10 -5.14
CA LYS A 4 -6.75 -18.66 -5.23
C LYS A 4 -5.40 -17.96 -5.32
N LYS A 5 -5.21 -17.15 -6.36
CA LYS A 5 -4.01 -16.32 -6.52
C LYS A 5 -4.12 -15.09 -5.65
N ASN A 6 -3.13 -14.84 -4.82
CA ASN A 6 -3.08 -13.68 -3.95
C ASN A 6 -2.56 -12.47 -4.70
N LYS A 7 -3.29 -11.36 -4.64
CA LYS A 7 -3.02 -10.14 -5.40
C LYS A 7 -2.75 -8.95 -4.50
N ILE A 8 -1.56 -8.37 -4.65
CA ILE A 8 -1.11 -7.22 -3.86
C ILE A 8 -1.10 -5.96 -4.72
N LEU A 9 -1.63 -4.86 -4.17
CA LEU A 9 -1.55 -3.52 -4.75
C LEU A 9 -0.44 -2.73 -4.03
N ILE A 10 0.57 -2.27 -4.76
CA ILE A 10 1.66 -1.44 -4.21
C ILE A 10 1.47 0.01 -4.69
N LEU A 11 1.35 0.94 -3.76
CA LEU A 11 1.28 2.37 -4.07
C LEU A 11 2.69 2.95 -4.21
N LEU A 12 2.97 3.58 -5.34
CA LEU A 12 4.28 4.18 -5.67
C LEU A 12 4.09 5.63 -6.12
N ASP A 13 5.05 6.49 -5.84
CA ASP A 13 5.05 7.90 -6.29
C ASP A 13 6.41 8.35 -6.88
N GLY A 14 7.35 7.42 -7.01
CA GLY A 14 8.71 7.65 -7.52
C GLY A 14 9.69 8.16 -6.45
N SER A 15 9.26 8.26 -5.19
CA SER A 15 10.15 8.54 -4.06
C SER A 15 10.88 7.28 -3.59
N GLU A 16 12.10 7.44 -3.08
CA GLU A 16 12.88 6.35 -2.45
C GLU A 16 12.13 5.74 -1.26
N GLU A 17 11.34 6.54 -0.55
CA GLU A 17 10.51 6.06 0.55
C GLU A 17 9.44 5.08 0.07
N SER A 18 8.77 5.36 -1.04
CA SER A 18 7.74 4.47 -1.61
C SER A 18 8.31 3.10 -1.99
N GLU A 19 9.57 3.05 -2.43
CA GLU A 19 10.28 1.81 -2.77
C GLU A 19 10.53 0.90 -1.57
N LYS A 20 10.54 1.42 -0.33
CA LYS A 20 10.76 0.57 0.85
C LYS A 20 9.70 -0.51 1.01
N SER A 21 8.44 -0.21 0.68
CA SER A 21 7.36 -1.19 0.70
C SER A 21 7.60 -2.29 -0.33
N LEU A 22 8.04 -1.92 -1.53
CA LEU A 22 8.44 -2.85 -2.58
C LEU A 22 9.60 -3.73 -2.11
N ASP A 23 10.68 -3.14 -1.60
CA ASP A 23 11.84 -3.88 -1.11
C ASP A 23 11.46 -4.87 -0.01
N PHE A 24 10.60 -4.48 0.92
CA PHE A 24 10.09 -5.38 1.94
C PHE A 24 9.27 -6.52 1.32
N ILE A 25 8.31 -6.22 0.44
CA ILE A 25 7.41 -7.22 -0.14
C ILE A 25 8.20 -8.26 -0.92
N ILE A 26 9.13 -7.80 -1.75
CA ILE A 26 9.93 -8.65 -2.64
C ILE A 26 10.97 -9.47 -1.87
N ASN A 27 11.58 -8.91 -0.82
CA ASN A 27 12.67 -9.59 -0.13
C ASN A 27 12.25 -10.36 1.14
N SER A 28 11.20 -9.94 1.86
CA SER A 28 10.97 -10.39 3.24
C SER A 28 10.42 -11.80 3.40
N LYS A 29 9.90 -12.44 2.33
CA LYS A 29 9.18 -13.72 2.37
C LYS A 29 8.01 -13.76 3.37
N ILE A 30 7.65 -12.63 4.00
CA ILE A 30 6.54 -12.50 4.95
C ILE A 30 5.22 -12.53 4.20
N LEU A 31 5.18 -11.98 2.99
CA LEU A 31 3.99 -11.94 2.17
C LEU A 31 4.03 -13.04 1.11
N LYS A 32 2.92 -13.77 0.96
CA LYS A 32 2.69 -14.75 -0.10
C LYS A 32 1.77 -14.14 -1.15
N PHE A 33 2.26 -14.00 -2.37
CA PHE A 33 1.51 -13.42 -3.46
C PHE A 33 1.90 -14.06 -4.79
N ASP A 34 0.95 -14.05 -5.72
CA ASP A 34 1.12 -14.54 -7.09
C ASP A 34 1.06 -13.38 -8.09
N GLN A 35 0.43 -12.26 -7.70
CA GLN A 35 0.19 -11.12 -8.56
C GLN A 35 0.56 -9.81 -7.84
N ILE A 36 1.25 -8.91 -8.55
CA ILE A 36 1.52 -7.54 -8.11
C ILE A 36 0.86 -6.56 -9.07
N VAL A 37 0.18 -5.56 -8.50
CA VAL A 37 -0.31 -4.39 -9.20
C VAL A 37 0.48 -3.18 -8.72
N LEU A 38 1.33 -2.63 -9.59
CA LEU A 38 2.09 -1.41 -9.34
C LEU A 38 1.19 -0.20 -9.64
N PHE A 39 0.86 0.59 -8.63
CA PHE A 39 -0.04 1.72 -8.75
C PHE A 39 0.73 3.02 -8.57
N PHE A 40 1.25 3.54 -9.69
CA PHE A 40 2.09 4.72 -9.71
C PHE A 40 1.26 6.01 -9.78
N ILE A 41 1.46 6.89 -8.80
CA ILE A 41 0.78 8.17 -8.68
C ILE A 41 1.65 9.25 -9.31
N LEU A 42 1.21 9.77 -10.45
CA LEU A 42 1.84 10.87 -11.14
C LEU A 42 1.48 12.20 -10.47
N ASN A 43 2.50 12.89 -9.97
CA ASN A 43 2.37 14.21 -9.37
C ASN A 43 2.85 15.34 -10.32
N PRO A 44 2.25 16.54 -10.25
CA PRO A 44 1.06 16.86 -9.47
C PRO A 44 -0.19 16.17 -10.05
N PHE A 45 -1.17 15.86 -9.18
CA PHE A 45 -2.49 15.44 -9.64
C PHE A 45 -3.04 16.47 -10.62
N ASN A 46 -3.56 16.02 -11.76
CA ASN A 46 -4.16 16.94 -12.70
C ASN A 46 -5.50 17.43 -12.10
N PRO A 47 -5.67 18.73 -11.78
CA PRO A 47 -6.93 19.23 -11.23
C PRO A 47 -8.08 19.18 -12.24
N VAL A 48 -7.79 18.85 -13.51
CA VAL A 48 -8.77 18.73 -14.60
C VAL A 48 -9.56 17.42 -14.47
N THR A 49 -10.33 17.29 -13.39
CA THR A 49 -11.40 16.30 -13.28
C THR A 49 -12.74 17.01 -13.15
N LYS A 50 -13.45 17.06 -14.30
CA LYS A 50 -14.90 17.33 -14.44
C LYS A 50 -15.45 18.64 -13.84
N GLY A 51 -14.88 19.79 -14.17
CA GLY A 51 -15.56 21.05 -13.85
C GLY A 51 -14.88 22.38 -14.15
N GLN A 52 -13.84 22.45 -14.98
CA GLN A 52 -13.18 23.73 -15.27
C GLN A 52 -13.18 24.03 -16.77
N ASP A 53 -14.08 24.93 -17.17
CA ASP A 53 -14.12 25.65 -18.46
C ASP A 53 -12.99 26.70 -18.58
N LYS A 54 -11.81 26.43 -18.02
CA LYS A 54 -10.65 27.28 -18.23
C LYS A 54 -9.49 26.40 -18.62
N GLU A 55 -9.03 26.59 -19.85
CA GLU A 55 -7.73 26.17 -20.36
C GLU A 55 -6.64 26.69 -19.41
N VAL A 56 -6.40 25.97 -18.33
CA VAL A 56 -5.16 26.13 -17.57
C VAL A 56 -4.12 25.43 -18.44
N LEU A 57 -3.19 26.23 -18.97
CA LEU A 57 -1.93 25.85 -19.63
C LEU A 57 -1.02 25.03 -18.70
N TYR A 58 -1.56 23.99 -18.04
CA TYR A 58 -0.75 22.94 -17.46
C TYR A 58 -0.31 22.06 -18.63
N ASN A 59 0.85 22.46 -19.17
CA ASN A 59 1.39 22.06 -20.45
C ASN A 59 1.35 20.53 -20.60
N ASP A 60 0.66 20.02 -21.65
CA ASP A 60 0.62 18.60 -22.00
C ASP A 60 2.03 17.99 -22.01
N PHE A 61 3.03 18.79 -22.36
CA PHE A 61 4.45 18.46 -22.29
C PHE A 61 4.93 17.98 -20.90
N VAL A 62 4.53 18.63 -19.80
CA VAL A 62 4.94 18.25 -18.43
C VAL A 62 4.30 16.92 -18.04
N HIS A 63 3.05 16.70 -18.46
CA HIS A 63 2.34 15.45 -18.18
C HIS A 63 2.86 14.30 -19.05
N ASP A 64 3.15 14.54 -20.33
CA ASP A 64 3.74 13.56 -21.24
C ASP A 64 5.16 13.19 -20.82
N HIS A 65 5.95 14.18 -20.40
CA HIS A 65 7.27 13.93 -19.84
C HIS A 65 7.20 13.16 -18.52
N GLY A 66 6.29 13.56 -17.62
CA GLY A 66 6.04 12.85 -16.37
C GLY A 66 5.59 11.40 -16.59
N LYS A 67 4.68 11.17 -17.53
CA LYS A 67 4.23 9.82 -17.92
C LYS A 67 5.36 8.99 -18.50
N ARG A 68 6.23 9.59 -19.32
CA ARG A 68 7.42 8.92 -19.85
C ARG A 68 8.39 8.51 -18.73
N LEU A 69 8.68 9.40 -17.79
CA LEU A 69 9.53 9.10 -16.64
C LEU A 69 8.91 8.03 -15.73
N ALA A 70 7.60 8.10 -15.47
CA ALA A 70 6.87 7.09 -14.73
C ALA A 70 6.90 5.72 -15.42
N THR A 71 6.83 5.68 -16.75
CA THR A 71 6.93 4.43 -17.53
C THR A 71 8.32 3.81 -17.38
N LEU A 72 9.39 4.60 -17.56
CA LEU A 72 10.77 4.13 -17.36
C LEU A 72 11.02 3.65 -15.92
N TYR A 73 10.44 4.35 -14.96
CA TYR A 73 10.49 3.98 -13.55
C TYR A 73 9.81 2.63 -13.30
N ILE A 74 8.59 2.45 -13.80
CA ILE A 74 7.86 1.17 -13.69
C ILE A 74 8.64 0.05 -14.36
N GLU A 75 9.18 0.26 -15.57
CA GLU A 75 10.00 -0.73 -16.27
C GLU A 75 11.21 -1.16 -15.41
N LYS A 76 11.87 -0.22 -14.74
CA LYS A 76 12.97 -0.53 -13.81
C LYS A 76 12.49 -1.40 -12.65
N ILE A 77 11.33 -1.10 -12.07
CA ILE A 77 10.74 -1.86 -10.97
C ILE A 77 10.30 -3.26 -11.43
N GLU A 78 9.64 -3.37 -12.58
CA GLU A 78 9.23 -4.66 -13.16
C GLU A 78 10.44 -5.56 -13.41
N ASN A 79 11.52 -5.00 -13.96
CA ASN A 79 12.77 -5.72 -14.16
C ASN A 79 13.39 -6.17 -12.82
N PHE A 80 13.33 -5.33 -11.79
CA PHE A 80 13.79 -5.69 -10.45
C PHE A 80 12.98 -6.87 -9.87
N ILE A 81 11.65 -6.83 -9.94
CA ILE A 81 10.77 -7.92 -9.46
C ILE A 81 11.04 -9.21 -10.24
N ASN A 82 11.06 -9.13 -11.58
CA ASN A 82 11.31 -10.28 -12.45
C ASN A 82 12.69 -10.90 -12.23
N SER A 83 13.69 -10.10 -11.83
CA SER A 83 15.02 -10.62 -11.48
C SER A 83 15.03 -11.48 -10.21
N LYS A 84 14.00 -11.35 -9.36
CA LYS A 84 13.85 -12.10 -8.11
C LYS A 84 12.99 -13.33 -8.30
N ASP A 85 11.88 -13.21 -9.02
CA ASP A 85 10.99 -14.32 -9.34
C ASP A 85 10.18 -14.03 -10.62
N LEU A 86 10.40 -14.83 -11.66
CA LEU A 86 9.70 -14.74 -12.94
C LEU A 86 8.27 -15.28 -12.89
N GLY A 87 7.89 -15.97 -11.81
CA GLY A 87 6.55 -16.51 -11.61
C GLY A 87 5.52 -15.48 -11.17
N ILE A 88 5.94 -14.28 -10.77
CA ILE A 88 5.06 -13.20 -10.32
C ILE A 88 4.39 -12.56 -11.53
N GLU A 89 3.06 -12.53 -11.57
CA GLU A 89 2.32 -11.78 -12.58
C GLU A 89 2.28 -10.29 -12.21
N ILE A 90 2.88 -9.44 -13.04
CA ILE A 90 2.95 -8.00 -12.78
C ILE A 90 2.01 -7.26 -13.72
N SER A 91 1.30 -6.28 -13.17
CA SER A 91 0.54 -5.28 -13.92
C SER A 91 0.77 -3.91 -13.31
N HIS A 92 0.57 -2.85 -14.09
CA HIS A 92 0.76 -1.50 -13.57
C HIS A 92 -0.33 -0.52 -14.02
N ASN A 93 -0.53 0.53 -13.23
CA ASN A 93 -1.37 1.66 -13.55
C ASN A 93 -0.60 2.94 -13.23
N ILE A 94 -0.45 3.82 -14.22
CA ILE A 94 -0.04 5.21 -14.01
C ILE A 94 -1.30 6.03 -13.86
N VAL A 95 -1.47 6.68 -12.71
CA VAL A 95 -2.68 7.41 -12.37
C VAL A 95 -2.36 8.83 -11.94
N ASN A 96 -3.31 9.73 -12.17
CA ASN A 96 -3.18 11.15 -11.85
C ASN A 96 -4.41 11.66 -11.07
N SER A 97 -5.18 10.76 -10.45
CA SER A 97 -6.31 11.11 -9.59
C SER A 97 -6.60 10.05 -8.52
N LYS A 98 -7.25 10.48 -7.44
CA LYS A 98 -7.72 9.62 -6.34
C LYS A 98 -8.87 8.69 -6.76
N ASP A 99 -9.71 9.14 -7.68
CA ASP A 99 -10.83 8.36 -8.21
C ASP A 99 -10.33 7.08 -8.89
N ASN A 100 -9.13 7.12 -9.48
CA ASN A 100 -8.52 5.93 -10.06
C ASN A 100 -8.23 4.87 -9.00
N LEU A 101 -7.72 5.27 -7.82
CA LEU A 101 -7.46 4.34 -6.71
C LEU A 101 -8.77 3.73 -6.20
N GLN A 102 -9.81 4.56 -6.02
CA GLN A 102 -11.12 4.07 -5.59
C GLN A 102 -11.70 3.08 -6.59
N ARG A 103 -11.66 3.40 -7.89
CA ARG A 103 -12.12 2.49 -8.94
C ARG A 103 -11.34 1.19 -8.92
N ARG A 104 -10.02 1.26 -8.76
CA ARG A 104 -9.17 0.07 -8.69
C ARG A 104 -9.54 -0.81 -7.51
N LEU A 105 -9.71 -0.26 -6.31
CA LEU A 105 -10.08 -1.02 -5.12
C LEU A 105 -11.51 -1.58 -5.20
N SER A 106 -12.44 -0.86 -5.84
CA SER A 106 -13.84 -1.28 -5.99
C SER A 106 -14.04 -2.54 -6.82
N LEU A 107 -13.02 -2.98 -7.57
CA LEU A 107 -13.06 -4.25 -8.31
C LEU A 107 -13.06 -5.47 -7.37
N GLY A 108 -12.63 -5.30 -6.11
CA GLY A 108 -12.68 -6.35 -5.09
C GLY A 108 -11.75 -7.54 -5.35
N ASP A 109 -10.77 -7.40 -6.23
CA ASP A 109 -9.79 -8.43 -6.59
C ASP A 109 -8.42 -8.25 -5.93
N ILE A 110 -8.25 -7.22 -5.09
CA ILE A 110 -7.02 -6.97 -4.32
C ILE A 110 -7.18 -7.56 -2.92
N ASP A 111 -6.26 -8.44 -2.52
CA ASP A 111 -6.25 -9.06 -1.18
C ASP A 111 -5.48 -8.22 -0.15
N LEU A 112 -4.52 -7.40 -0.59
CA LEU A 112 -3.77 -6.50 0.28
C LEU A 112 -3.30 -5.25 -0.47
N THR A 113 -3.49 -4.08 0.15
CA THR A 113 -2.90 -2.82 -0.30
C THR A 113 -1.69 -2.47 0.56
N THR A 114 -0.58 -2.08 -0.06
CA THR A 114 0.64 -1.73 0.64
C THR A 114 1.12 -0.34 0.23
N CYS A 115 1.61 0.42 1.20
CA CYS A 115 2.24 1.72 0.93
C CYS A 115 3.29 2.06 2.00
N SER A 116 4.35 2.77 1.60
CA SER A 116 5.26 3.39 2.56
C SER A 116 4.80 4.80 2.89
N ILE A 117 4.63 5.13 4.16
CA ILE A 117 4.27 6.49 4.58
C ILE A 117 5.46 7.10 5.34
N ASN A 118 5.93 8.24 4.85
CA ASN A 118 6.64 9.21 5.67
C ASN A 118 5.60 10.22 6.18
N VAL A 119 5.50 10.40 7.50
CA VAL A 119 4.53 11.31 8.17
C VAL A 119 4.82 12.80 7.86
N SER A 120 5.65 13.09 6.84
CA SER A 120 6.18 14.41 6.56
C SER A 120 6.39 14.76 5.07
N ASN A 121 5.51 14.35 4.13
CA ASN A 121 4.92 15.32 3.17
C ASN A 121 4.37 14.77 1.84
N ILE A 122 4.82 13.68 1.21
CA ILE A 122 4.32 13.39 -0.17
C ILE A 122 3.04 12.56 -0.18
N LEU A 123 3.03 11.37 0.43
CA LEU A 123 1.79 10.63 0.63
C LEU A 123 0.82 11.39 1.55
N ASP A 124 1.31 12.14 2.54
CA ASP A 124 0.47 13.00 3.37
C ASP A 124 -0.12 14.21 2.62
N PHE A 125 0.55 14.68 1.57
CA PHE A 125 0.02 15.70 0.65
C PHE A 125 -0.99 15.09 -0.32
N ILE A 126 -0.65 13.96 -0.94
CA ILE A 126 -1.57 13.13 -1.73
C ILE A 126 -2.83 12.81 -0.91
N PHE A 127 -2.66 12.45 0.36
CA PHE A 127 -3.73 12.00 1.26
C PHE A 127 -4.20 13.05 2.29
N ASN A 128 -3.83 14.32 2.08
CA ASN A 128 -4.26 15.53 2.78
C ASN A 128 -4.58 15.33 4.29
N LYS A 129 -3.62 15.64 5.18
CA LYS A 129 -3.73 15.63 6.67
C LYS A 129 -4.94 14.84 7.21
N SER A 130 -4.74 13.56 7.53
CA SER A 130 -5.68 12.63 8.17
C SER A 130 -6.94 12.22 7.39
N LYS A 131 -7.55 13.08 6.56
CA LYS A 131 -8.87 12.76 5.97
C LYS A 131 -8.81 11.64 4.94
N VAL A 132 -7.73 11.55 4.17
CA VAL A 132 -7.66 10.56 3.08
C VAL A 132 -6.87 9.30 3.46
N ILE A 133 -6.00 9.31 4.48
CA ILE A 133 -5.56 8.06 5.13
C ILE A 133 -6.75 7.36 5.76
N ASN A 134 -7.62 8.10 6.48
CA ASN A 134 -8.89 7.58 6.98
C ASN A 134 -9.80 7.08 5.85
N TYR A 135 -9.75 7.72 4.67
CA TYR A 135 -10.47 7.24 3.49
C TYR A 135 -9.86 5.96 2.91
N LEU A 136 -8.54 5.85 2.83
CA LEU A 136 -7.84 4.64 2.37
C LEU A 136 -8.16 3.49 3.32
N MET A 137 -8.00 3.71 4.63
CA MET A 137 -8.45 2.82 5.72
C MET A 137 -9.95 2.51 5.68
N GLY A 138 -10.77 3.39 5.10
CA GLY A 138 -12.22 3.18 4.95
C GLY A 138 -12.63 2.49 3.65
N THR A 139 -11.74 2.41 2.65
CA THR A 139 -12.03 1.87 1.31
C THR A 139 -11.28 0.58 0.99
N SER A 140 -10.14 0.35 1.61
CA SER A 140 -9.44 -0.93 1.55
C SER A 140 -9.65 -1.71 2.85
N THR A 141 -9.98 -2.99 2.73
CA THR A 141 -10.24 -3.87 3.88
C THR A 141 -8.96 -4.26 4.59
N ASP A 142 -7.85 -4.36 3.85
CA ASP A 142 -6.58 -4.88 4.33
C ASP A 142 -5.45 -3.99 3.80
N ILE A 143 -4.87 -3.18 4.70
CA ILE A 143 -3.78 -2.24 4.39
C ILE A 143 -2.57 -2.55 5.25
N LEU A 144 -1.41 -2.67 4.61
CA LEU A 144 -0.12 -2.73 5.29
C LEU A 144 0.66 -1.43 5.02
N ILE A 145 0.96 -0.72 6.11
CA ILE A 145 1.68 0.55 6.06
C ILE A 145 3.11 0.32 6.54
N PHE A 146 4.07 0.72 5.71
CA PHE A 146 5.49 0.71 6.06
C PHE A 146 5.93 2.09 6.54
N PRO A 147 6.44 2.22 7.77
CA PRO A 147 7.11 3.44 8.20
C PRO A 147 8.33 3.70 7.31
N SER A 148 8.53 4.95 6.90
CA SER A 148 9.67 5.32 6.05
C SER A 148 11.03 5.08 6.71
N ASP A 149 11.11 4.93 8.02
CA ASP A 149 12.32 4.63 8.81
C ASP A 149 12.49 3.12 9.10
N CYS A 150 11.62 2.27 8.54
CA CYS A 150 11.71 0.82 8.73
C CYS A 150 12.95 0.24 8.05
N ASN A 151 13.80 -0.42 8.83
CA ASN A 151 14.92 -1.23 8.34
C ASN A 151 14.57 -2.71 8.43
N PHE A 152 14.43 -3.37 7.28
CA PHE A 152 14.22 -4.81 7.19
C PHE A 152 15.56 -5.55 7.10
N SER A 153 15.63 -6.75 7.69
CA SER A 153 16.78 -7.65 7.59
C SER A 153 16.29 -9.07 7.32
N LEU A 154 16.86 -9.69 6.28
CA LEU A 154 16.56 -11.07 5.85
C LEU A 154 16.88 -12.13 6.91
N GLU A 155 17.70 -11.80 7.91
CA GLU A 155 18.16 -12.74 8.94
C GLU A 155 17.18 -12.85 10.13
N ARG A 156 16.16 -11.98 10.19
CA ARG A 156 15.21 -11.94 11.30
C ARG A 156 14.03 -12.88 11.03
N LYS A 157 13.58 -13.57 12.09
CA LYS A 157 12.34 -14.37 12.06
C LYS A 157 11.11 -13.48 11.84
N ASN A 158 10.13 -14.02 11.13
CA ASN A 158 8.86 -13.38 10.82
C ASN A 158 7.92 -13.46 12.03
N ASN A 159 8.13 -12.57 13.00
CA ASN A 159 7.32 -12.49 14.21
C ASN A 159 6.17 -11.48 14.02
N LEU A 160 4.91 -11.94 14.13
CA LEU A 160 3.74 -11.07 14.15
C LEU A 160 3.35 -10.77 15.61
N ILE A 161 3.24 -9.49 15.93
CA ILE A 161 2.70 -9.01 17.19
C ILE A 161 1.34 -8.37 16.92
N LEU A 162 0.30 -8.93 17.52
CA LEU A 162 -1.05 -8.36 17.46
C LEU A 162 -1.40 -7.70 18.78
N ASN A 163 -1.84 -6.45 18.72
CA ASN A 163 -2.49 -5.80 19.85
C ASN A 163 -4.00 -6.14 19.80
N PHE A 164 -4.46 -6.93 20.75
CA PHE A 164 -5.86 -7.34 20.87
C PHE A 164 -6.54 -6.53 21.97
N SER A 165 -7.65 -5.89 21.61
CA SER A 165 -8.62 -5.33 22.55
C SER A 165 -9.95 -6.09 22.43
N GLU A 166 -10.72 -6.16 23.52
CA GLU A 166 -12.01 -6.91 23.58
C GLU A 166 -13.03 -6.49 22.50
N SER A 167 -12.84 -5.33 21.85
CA SER A 167 -13.69 -4.86 20.75
C SER A 167 -13.42 -5.56 19.40
N ILE A 168 -12.30 -6.28 19.25
CA ILE A 168 -11.93 -6.94 17.99
C ILE A 168 -12.29 -8.42 18.05
N ARG A 169 -13.17 -8.89 17.15
CA ARG A 169 -13.58 -10.30 17.08
C ARG A 169 -12.48 -11.18 16.46
N PRO A 170 -12.25 -12.41 16.96
CA PRO A 170 -11.23 -13.34 16.43
C PRO A 170 -11.28 -13.59 14.92
N LYS A 171 -12.48 -13.54 14.32
CA LYS A 171 -12.68 -13.69 12.87
C LYS A 171 -11.97 -12.63 12.01
N TYR A 172 -11.58 -11.49 12.59
CA TYR A 172 -10.82 -10.44 11.91
C TYR A 172 -9.31 -10.71 11.87
N PHE A 173 -8.83 -11.74 12.58
CA PHE A 173 -7.40 -12.06 12.68
C PHE A 173 -6.99 -13.36 12.02
N VAL A 174 -7.95 -14.21 11.65
CA VAL A 174 -7.64 -15.35 10.78
C VAL A 174 -7.17 -14.77 9.46
N ASP A 175 -5.97 -15.15 9.01
CA ASP A 175 -5.46 -14.80 7.68
C ASP A 175 -6.34 -15.46 6.60
N THR A 176 -7.51 -14.87 6.38
CA THR A 176 -8.53 -15.37 5.45
C THR A 176 -8.05 -15.37 4.01
N HIS A 177 -6.98 -14.61 3.73
CA HIS A 177 -6.34 -14.49 2.42
C HIS A 177 -5.10 -15.38 2.28
N ASN A 178 -4.69 -16.12 3.33
CA ASN A 178 -3.44 -16.90 3.35
C ASN A 178 -2.22 -16.10 2.85
N ILE A 179 -2.21 -14.79 3.11
CA ILE A 179 -1.23 -13.86 2.55
C ILE A 179 0.01 -13.72 3.41
N LEU A 180 -0.01 -14.18 4.66
CA LEU A 180 1.10 -14.05 5.60
C LEU A 180 1.85 -15.38 5.81
N ASN A 181 3.16 -15.27 5.92
CA ASN A 181 4.10 -16.33 6.24
C ASN A 181 4.81 -16.00 7.55
N ILE A 182 4.25 -16.46 8.66
CA ILE A 182 4.64 -16.07 10.01
C ILE A 182 5.31 -17.24 10.73
N ASP A 183 6.49 -17.01 11.29
CA ASP A 183 7.22 -17.99 12.09
C ASP A 183 6.69 -18.07 13.53
N LYS A 184 6.35 -16.92 14.10
CA LYS A 184 5.85 -16.81 15.47
C LYS A 184 4.77 -15.75 15.57
N PHE A 185 3.69 -16.10 16.26
CA PHE A 185 2.57 -15.22 16.51
C PHE A 185 2.49 -14.90 18.01
N SER A 186 2.38 -13.61 18.35
CA SER A 186 2.27 -13.13 19.74
C SER A 186 1.09 -12.19 19.87
N ILE A 187 0.21 -12.44 20.83
CA ILE A 187 -0.92 -11.56 21.15
C ILE A 187 -0.55 -10.75 22.38
N LEU A 188 -0.57 -9.43 22.25
CA LEU A 188 -0.58 -8.48 23.35
C LEU A 188 -2.04 -8.21 23.68
N TYR A 189 -2.46 -8.61 24.88
CA TYR A 189 -3.81 -8.37 25.37
C TYR A 189 -3.80 -7.22 26.36
N SER A 190 -4.48 -6.12 26.04
CA SER A 190 -4.80 -5.09 27.03
C SER A 190 -6.24 -5.29 27.49
N LYS A 191 -6.40 -5.65 28.77
CA LYS A 191 -7.70 -5.58 29.42
C LYS A 191 -7.98 -4.09 29.64
N ASN A 192 -9.11 -3.59 29.14
CA ASN A 192 -9.57 -2.27 29.53
C ASN A 192 -9.92 -2.33 31.02
N ASP A 193 -9.01 -1.92 31.89
CA ASP A 193 -9.36 -1.64 33.28
C ASP A 193 -10.28 -0.42 33.28
N LYS A 194 -11.59 -0.67 33.23
CA LYS A 194 -12.65 0.35 33.41
C LYS A 194 -12.60 1.03 34.80
N ASN A 195 -11.58 0.80 35.61
CA ASN A 195 -11.53 1.18 37.02
C ASN A 195 -10.49 2.24 37.41
N ASN A 196 -9.78 2.89 36.48
CA ASN A 196 -8.88 4.01 36.82
C ASN A 196 -9.34 5.34 36.21
N ILE A 197 -10.63 5.67 36.36
CA ILE A 197 -11.08 7.06 36.43
C ILE A 197 -11.33 7.38 37.90
N GLU A 198 -10.28 7.33 38.73
CA GLU A 198 -10.30 8.05 40.00
C GLU A 198 -8.93 8.66 40.28
N LYS A 199 -8.95 9.99 40.37
CA LYS A 199 -8.00 10.91 41.00
C LYS A 199 -6.74 11.29 40.20
N LEU A 200 -6.91 12.36 39.42
CA LEU A 200 -6.00 13.50 39.45
C LEU A 200 -6.75 14.70 40.02
#